data_AF-A0A1I8C4N8-F1
#
_entry.id   AF-A0A1I8C4N8-F1
#
_cell.length_a   1.000
_cell.length_b   1.000
_cell.length_c   1.000
_cell.angle_alpha   90.00
_cell.angle_beta   90.00
_cell.angle_gamma   90.00
#
_symmetry.space_group_name_H-M   'P 1'
#
loop_
_entity.id
_entity.type
_entity.pdbx_description
1 polymer ?
#
loop_
_entity_poly.entity_id
_entity_poly.type
_entity_poly.pdbx_seq_one_letter_code
_entity_poly.pdbx_strand_id
1 'polypeptide(L)'
;MTIYGQNQIDWWIYAPVPLITGMLCFVYKDTCRYARFIAALTIVFGVIQSVFLAWTARYLVKATYSYQTLAEFAEFKYLVPISASTLLLICLRCQNFKINSVFSLIRVLMMVALTAALIPCPFIGMCAYDPTLSYCEFIASF
;
A
#
# COMPACT_ATOMS: atom_id res chain seq x y z
N MET A 1 8.79 14.57 -32.60
CA MET A 1 8.56 15.64 -31.60
C MET A 1 8.68 14.99 -30.24
N THR A 2 9.87 15.07 -29.66
CA THR A 2 10.26 14.43 -28.41
C THR A 2 9.67 15.22 -27.24
N ILE A 3 8.53 14.77 -26.72
CA ILE A 3 7.99 15.26 -25.45
C ILE A 3 8.79 14.58 -24.33
N TYR A 4 10.07 14.97 -24.18
CA TYR A 4 10.85 14.79 -22.95
C TYR A 4 10.47 15.92 -21.99
N GLY A 5 9.17 16.03 -21.68
CA GLY A 5 8.77 16.67 -20.45
C GLY A 5 9.21 15.73 -19.34
N GLN A 6 10.14 16.16 -18.50
CA GLN A 6 10.48 15.46 -17.27
C GLN A 6 9.19 15.09 -16.54
N ASN A 7 8.74 13.83 -16.66
CA ASN A 7 7.89 13.21 -15.65
C ASN A 7 8.77 13.07 -14.41
N GLN A 8 8.99 14.19 -13.72
CA GLN A 8 9.46 14.17 -12.34
C GLN A 8 8.36 13.44 -11.59
N ILE A 9 8.57 12.15 -11.37
CA ILE A 9 7.68 11.33 -10.56
C ILE A 9 7.52 12.09 -9.25
N ASP A 10 6.27 12.36 -8.86
CA ASP A 10 5.92 13.04 -7.61
C ASP A 10 6.17 12.10 -6.41
N TRP A 11 7.43 11.68 -6.24
CA TRP A 11 7.89 10.73 -5.23
C TRP A 11 7.52 11.19 -3.82
N TRP A 12 7.38 12.51 -3.61
CA TRP A 12 6.97 13.13 -2.36
C TRP A 12 5.52 12.78 -1.97
N ILE A 13 4.67 12.36 -2.92
CA ILE A 13 3.32 11.85 -2.65
C ILE A 13 3.39 10.43 -2.08
N TYR A 14 4.35 9.62 -2.52
CA TYR A 14 4.47 8.19 -2.21
C TYR A 14 5.42 7.88 -1.04
N ALA A 15 6.37 8.77 -0.77
CA ALA A 15 7.37 8.63 0.29
C ALA A 15 6.85 8.73 1.75
N PRO A 16 5.81 9.53 2.09
CA PRO A 16 5.43 9.75 3.48
C PRO A 16 5.04 8.48 4.23
N VAL A 17 4.27 7.58 3.62
CA VAL A 17 3.84 6.32 4.26
C VAL A 17 5.04 5.43 4.63
N PRO A 18 5.93 5.03 3.71
CA PRO A 18 7.08 4.21 4.06
C PRO A 18 8.06 4.92 5.00
N LEU A 19 8.28 6.23 4.86
CA LEU A 19 9.15 6.99 5.76
C LEU A 19 8.62 7.02 7.19
N ILE A 20 7.34 7.36 7.37
CA ILE A 20 6.71 7.41 8.69
C ILE A 20 6.66 6.00 9.30
N THR A 21 6.35 4.96 8.52
CA THR A 21 6.42 3.58 8.99
C THR A 21 7.83 3.21 9.45
N GLY A 22 8.87 3.57 8.68
CA GLY A 22 10.26 3.33 9.08
C GLY A 22 10.59 4.00 10.41
N MET A 23 10.27 5.29 10.56
CA MET A 23 10.47 6.03 11.81
C MET A 23 9.72 5.39 12.98
N LEU A 24 8.46 4.97 12.75
CA LEU A 24 7.67 4.29 13.76
C LEU A 24 8.33 2.96 14.13
N CYS A 25 8.80 2.13 13.19
CA CYS A 25 9.44 0.85 13.53
C CYS A 25 10.62 1.00 14.51
N PHE A 26 11.39 2.09 14.43
CA PHE A 26 12.49 2.35 15.38
C PHE A 26 12.05 2.97 16.70
N VAL A 27 11.01 3.81 16.68
CA VAL A 27 10.60 4.64 17.83
C VAL A 27 9.35 4.10 18.53
N TYR A 28 8.71 3.05 17.99
CA TYR A 28 7.42 2.57 18.46
C TYR A 28 7.50 2.01 19.88
N LYS A 29 6.99 2.80 20.82
CA LYS A 29 6.60 2.33 22.15
C LYS A 29 5.08 2.34 22.23
N ASP A 30 4.49 1.19 22.49
CA ASP A 30 3.02 1.04 22.52
C ASP A 30 2.33 1.86 23.63
N THR A 31 3.11 2.36 24.59
CA THR A 31 2.67 3.26 25.66
C THR A 31 2.50 4.71 25.20
N CYS A 32 3.12 5.12 24.10
CA CYS A 32 3.06 6.50 23.62
C CYS A 32 1.76 6.78 22.84
N ARG A 33 0.88 7.62 23.40
CA ARG A 33 -0.41 8.01 22.78
C ARG A 33 -0.23 8.63 21.39
N TYR A 34 0.79 9.48 21.21
CA TYR A 34 1.07 10.14 19.92
C TYR A 34 1.52 9.14 18.84
N ALA A 35 2.45 8.23 19.16
CA ALA A 35 2.89 7.19 18.21
C ALA A 35 1.73 6.28 17.78
N ARG A 36 0.80 5.97 18.68
CA ARG A 36 -0.42 5.22 18.37
C ARG A 36 -1.38 5.96 17.45
N PHE A 37 -1.48 7.28 17.61
CA PHE A 37 -2.32 8.12 16.77
C PHE A 37 -1.72 8.27 15.36
N ILE A 38 -0.43 8.60 15.27
CA ILE A 38 0.31 8.68 14.00
C ILE A 38 0.23 7.34 13.26
N ALA A 39 0.47 6.22 13.95
CA ALA A 39 0.37 4.90 13.33
C ALA A 39 -1.04 4.59 12.79
N ALA A 40 -2.10 5.07 13.47
CA ALA A 40 -3.46 4.90 12.97
C ALA A 40 -3.68 5.66 11.67
N LEU A 41 -3.23 6.93 11.61
CA LEU A 41 -3.32 7.75 10.42
C LEU A 41 -2.51 7.14 9.27
N THR A 42 -1.27 6.73 9.51
CA THR A 42 -0.41 6.11 8.49
C THR A 42 -1.03 4.85 7.90
N ILE A 43 -1.69 4.01 8.72
CA ILE A 43 -2.44 2.84 8.23
C ILE A 43 -3.59 3.27 7.31
N VAL A 44 -4.44 4.20 7.76
CA VAL A 44 -5.60 4.65 6.98
C VAL A 44 -5.17 5.27 5.65
N PHE A 45 -4.25 6.23 5.69
CA PHE A 45 -3.75 6.90 4.49
C PHE A 45 -3.04 5.92 3.55
N GLY A 46 -2.20 5.03 4.07
CA GLY A 46 -1.50 4.08 3.24
C GLY A 46 -2.43 3.03 2.62
N VAL A 47 -3.52 2.62 3.29
CA VAL A 47 -4.56 1.78 2.68
C VAL A 47 -5.25 2.52 1.56
N ILE A 48 -5.72 3.75 1.80
CA ILE A 48 -6.39 4.57 0.79
C ILE A 48 -5.48 4.74 -0.44
N GLN A 49 -4.21 5.08 -0.22
CA GLN A 49 -3.23 5.29 -1.28
C GLN A 49 -2.94 3.99 -2.06
N SER A 50 -2.78 2.86 -1.36
CA SER A 50 -2.55 1.56 -2.01
C SER A 50 -3.75 1.12 -2.84
N VAL A 51 -4.96 1.23 -2.29
CA VAL A 51 -6.20 0.87 -2.99
C VAL A 51 -6.43 1.77 -4.20
N PHE A 52 -6.16 3.07 -4.08
CA PHE A 52 -6.28 4.01 -5.20
C PHE A 52 -5.30 3.69 -6.33
N LEU A 53 -4.04 3.41 -6.00
CA LEU A 53 -3.03 3.00 -6.98
C LEU A 53 -3.35 1.64 -7.62
N ALA A 54 -3.83 0.67 -6.83
CA ALA A 54 -4.25 -0.63 -7.35
C ALA A 54 -5.48 -0.50 -8.27
N TRP A 55 -6.43 0.36 -7.93
CA TRP A 55 -7.62 0.61 -8.74
C TRP A 55 -7.27 1.29 -10.06
N THR A 56 -6.42 2.33 -10.04
CA THR A 56 -5.94 3.02 -11.24
C THR A 56 -5.12 2.09 -12.14
N ALA A 57 -4.23 1.27 -11.56
CA ALA A 57 -3.50 0.24 -12.29
C ALA A 57 -4.43 -0.71 -13.05
N ARG A 58 -5.46 -1.24 -12.36
CA ARG A 58 -6.46 -2.13 -13.00
C ARG A 58 -7.22 -1.44 -14.12
N TYR A 59 -7.67 -0.21 -13.89
CA TYR A 59 -8.39 0.55 -14.91
C TYR A 59 -7.53 0.78 -16.15
N LEU A 60 -6.26 1.08 -15.96
CA LEU A 60 -5.30 1.33 -17.04
C LEU A 60 -4.98 0.06 -17.84
N VAL A 61 -4.79 -1.07 -17.16
CA VAL A 61 -4.65 -2.39 -17.81
C VAL A 61 -5.88 -2.73 -18.66
N LYS A 62 -7.07 -2.50 -18.10
CA LYS A 62 -8.33 -2.77 -18.80
C LYS A 62 -8.52 -1.87 -20.01
N ALA A 63 -8.11 -0.60 -19.92
CA ALA A 63 -8.20 0.35 -21.02
C ALA A 63 -7.20 0.06 -22.15
N THR A 64 -6.01 -0.43 -21.82
CA THR A 64 -4.91 -0.65 -22.78
C THR A 64 -4.77 -2.10 -23.24
N TYR A 65 -5.48 -3.04 -22.61
CA TYR A 65 -5.37 -4.49 -22.81
C TYR A 65 -3.92 -5.03 -22.72
N SER A 66 -3.02 -4.30 -22.06
CA SER A 66 -1.60 -4.65 -21.99
C SER A 66 -1.05 -4.35 -20.60
N TYR A 67 -0.49 -5.36 -19.95
CA TYR A 67 0.16 -5.22 -18.64
C TYR A 67 1.56 -4.60 -18.75
N GLN A 68 2.16 -4.58 -19.94
CA GLN A 68 3.43 -3.89 -20.18
C GLN A 68 3.31 -2.39 -19.90
N THR A 69 2.10 -1.83 -20.05
CA THR A 69 1.82 -0.43 -19.73
C THR A 69 2.05 -0.12 -18.24
N LEU A 70 1.85 -1.05 -17.29
CA LEU A 70 2.18 -0.77 -15.88
C LEU A 70 3.67 -0.53 -15.68
N ALA A 71 4.52 -1.23 -16.43
CA ALA A 71 5.97 -1.06 -16.32
C ALA A 71 6.44 0.31 -16.83
N GLU A 72 5.66 0.93 -17.73
CA GLU A 72 5.89 2.28 -18.25
C GLU A 72 5.58 3.37 -17.21
N PHE A 73 4.65 3.11 -16.29
CA PHE A 73 4.30 4.03 -15.20
C PHE A 73 5.06 3.71 -13.91
N ALA A 74 6.10 4.51 -13.63
CA ALA A 74 6.93 4.36 -12.44
C ALA A 74 6.17 4.49 -11.10
N GLU A 75 5.00 5.13 -11.10
CA GLU A 75 4.15 5.29 -9.90
C GLU A 75 3.68 3.95 -9.32
N PHE A 76 3.38 2.95 -10.16
CA PHE A 76 2.92 1.64 -9.71
C PHE A 76 4.02 0.85 -8.98
N LYS A 77 5.29 1.20 -9.18
CA LYS A 77 6.41 0.62 -8.42
C LYS A 77 6.39 1.00 -6.95
N TYR A 78 5.75 2.12 -6.59
CA TYR A 78 5.56 2.54 -5.20
C TYR A 78 4.41 1.80 -4.49
N LEU A 79 3.58 1.06 -5.23
CA LEU A 79 2.51 0.26 -4.65
C LEU A 79 3.05 -0.82 -3.69
N VAL A 80 4.19 -1.44 -4.04
CA VAL A 80 4.87 -2.44 -3.20
C VAL A 80 5.35 -1.84 -1.87
N PRO A 81 6.20 -0.79 -1.82
CA PRO A 81 6.68 -0.25 -0.56
C PRO A 81 5.57 0.35 0.31
N ILE A 82 4.53 0.98 -0.27
CA ILE A 82 3.40 1.52 0.50
C ILE A 82 2.57 0.38 1.14
N SER A 83 2.22 -0.64 0.36
CA SER A 83 1.44 -1.79 0.87
C SER A 83 2.23 -2.62 1.89
N ALA A 84 3.52 -2.86 1.66
CA ALA A 84 4.39 -3.54 2.61
C ALA A 84 4.53 -2.74 3.93
N SER A 85 4.71 -1.42 3.83
CA SER A 85 4.83 -0.55 5.00
C SER A 85 3.55 -0.51 5.83
N THR A 86 2.39 -0.46 5.18
CA THR A 86 1.10 -0.49 5.89
C THR A 86 0.83 -1.82 6.54
N LEU A 87 1.11 -2.94 5.87
CA LEU A 87 1.00 -4.28 6.44
C LEU A 87 1.89 -4.45 7.67
N LEU A 88 3.17 -4.04 7.58
CA LEU A 88 4.10 -4.10 8.70
C LEU A 88 3.56 -3.32 9.91
N LEU A 89 3.01 -2.12 9.67
CA LEU A 89 2.46 -1.28 10.74
C LEU A 89 1.19 -1.89 11.35
N ILE A 90 0.34 -2.55 10.55
CA ILE A 90 -0.80 -3.33 11.07
C ILE A 90 -0.30 -4.50 11.93
N CYS A 91 0.70 -5.27 11.46
CA CYS A 91 1.28 -6.37 12.20
C CYS A 91 1.83 -5.95 13.56
N LEU A 92 2.60 -4.86 13.62
CA LEU A 92 3.14 -4.31 14.87
C LEU A 92 2.04 -3.94 15.87
N ARG A 93 0.91 -3.43 15.39
CA ARG A 93 -0.23 -3.08 16.24
C ARG A 93 -1.04 -4.30 16.69
N CYS A 94 -1.09 -5.36 15.90
CA CYS A 94 -1.74 -6.61 16.26
C CYS A 94 -0.95 -7.38 17.32
N GLN A 95 0.39 -7.42 17.23
CA GLN A 95 1.24 -8.17 18.16
C GLN A 95 1.14 -7.70 19.62
N ASN A 96 0.95 -6.40 19.82
CA ASN A 96 0.92 -5.81 21.16
C ASN A 96 -0.51 -5.64 21.72
N PHE A 97 -1.49 -6.26 21.08
CA PHE A 97 -2.89 -6.06 21.43
C PHE A 97 -3.35 -7.05 22.50
N LYS A 98 -3.94 -6.54 23.59
CA LYS A 98 -4.66 -7.35 24.57
C LYS A 98 -6.16 -7.12 24.39
N ILE A 99 -6.91 -8.20 24.18
CA ILE A 99 -8.38 -8.14 24.06
C ILE A 99 -8.96 -7.99 25.46
N ASN A 100 -9.42 -6.78 25.79
CA ASN A 100 -9.96 -6.48 27.12
C ASN A 100 -11.33 -5.79 27.06
N SER A 101 -11.86 -5.50 25.86
CA SER A 101 -13.15 -4.83 25.68
C SER A 101 -13.76 -5.07 24.30
N VAL A 102 -15.07 -4.84 24.16
CA VAL A 102 -15.81 -4.96 22.89
C VAL A 102 -15.28 -3.98 21.83
N PHE A 103 -14.92 -2.76 22.23
CA PHE A 103 -14.28 -1.78 21.34
C PHE A 103 -12.93 -2.28 20.79
N SER A 104 -12.24 -3.09 21.59
CA SER A 104 -10.99 -3.70 21.18
C SER A 104 -11.20 -4.76 20.08
N LEU A 105 -12.32 -5.48 20.11
CA LEU A 105 -12.71 -6.44 19.06
C LEU A 105 -13.05 -5.76 17.72
N ILE A 106 -13.83 -4.67 17.75
CA ILE A 106 -14.17 -3.87 16.54
C ILE A 106 -12.90 -3.37 15.83
N ARG A 107 -11.93 -2.90 16.61
CA ARG A 107 -10.66 -2.39 16.08
C ARG A 107 -9.85 -3.49 15.40
N VAL A 108 -9.83 -4.70 15.94
CA VAL A 108 -9.15 -5.85 15.32
C VAL A 108 -9.86 -6.25 14.03
N LEU A 109 -11.19 -6.32 14.03
CA LEU A 109 -11.96 -6.60 12.81
C LEU A 109 -11.67 -5.58 11.70
N MET A 110 -11.59 -4.28 12.04
CA MET A 110 -11.16 -3.25 11.08
C MET A 110 -9.75 -3.52 10.55
N MET A 111 -8.78 -3.84 11.41
CA MET A 111 -7.41 -4.13 10.97
C MET A 111 -7.34 -5.36 10.05
N VAL A 112 -8.12 -6.40 10.33
CA VAL A 112 -8.22 -7.60 9.48
C VAL A 112 -8.84 -7.24 8.13
N ALA A 113 -9.93 -6.45 8.11
CA ALA A 113 -10.56 -5.99 6.88
C ALA A 113 -9.60 -5.15 6.01
N LEU A 114 -8.84 -4.23 6.63
CA LEU A 114 -7.84 -3.42 5.93
C LEU A 114 -6.69 -4.30 5.39
N THR A 115 -6.28 -5.31 6.15
CA THR A 115 -5.27 -6.29 5.69
C THR A 115 -5.78 -7.05 4.47
N ALA A 116 -7.02 -7.54 4.49
CA ALA A 116 -7.63 -8.25 3.37
C ALA A 116 -7.68 -7.39 2.08
N ALA A 117 -7.99 -6.09 2.23
CA ALA A 117 -7.98 -5.15 1.11
C ALA A 117 -6.57 -4.86 0.56
N LEU A 118 -5.55 -4.92 1.43
CA LEU A 118 -4.16 -4.67 1.07
C LEU A 118 -3.46 -5.85 0.39
N ILE A 119 -3.84 -7.09 0.71
CA ILE A 119 -3.21 -8.30 0.15
C ILE A 119 -3.05 -8.28 -1.38
N PRO A 120 -4.04 -7.90 -2.21
CA PRO A 120 -3.88 -7.88 -3.67
C PRO A 120 -2.98 -6.74 -4.20
N CYS A 121 -2.77 -5.67 -3.42
CA CYS A 121 -2.00 -4.50 -3.85
C CYS A 121 -0.53 -4.80 -4.21
N PRO A 122 0.28 -5.50 -3.37
CA PRO A 122 1.67 -5.81 -3.71
C PRO A 122 1.77 -6.72 -4.94
N PHE A 123 0.82 -7.62 -5.19
CA PHE A 123 0.83 -8.45 -6.40
C PHE A 123 0.68 -7.60 -7.67
N ILE A 124 -0.23 -6.62 -7.65
CA ILE A 124 -0.38 -5.67 -8.76
C ILE A 124 0.90 -4.84 -8.92
N GLY A 125 1.51 -4.42 -7.81
CA GLY A 125 2.76 -3.66 -7.83
C GLY A 125 3.93 -4.46 -8.43
N MET A 126 4.01 -5.77 -8.16
CA MET A 126 5.04 -6.65 -8.72
C MET A 126 4.94 -6.76 -10.25
N CYS A 127 3.74 -6.70 -10.82
CA CYS A 127 3.57 -6.67 -12.28
C CYS A 127 4.17 -5.42 -12.95
N ALA A 128 4.35 -4.32 -12.21
CA ALA A 128 5.06 -3.14 -12.70
C ALA A 128 6.60 -3.30 -12.64
N TYR A 129 7.11 -4.24 -11.85
CA TYR A 129 8.54 -4.57 -11.79
C TYR A 129 8.91 -5.64 -12.81
N ASP A 130 8.13 -6.71 -12.88
CA ASP A 130 8.33 -7.80 -13.82
C ASP A 130 6.99 -8.15 -14.51
N PRO A 131 6.79 -7.72 -15.75
CA PRO A 131 5.55 -8.00 -16.48
C PRO A 131 5.44 -9.48 -16.91
N THR A 132 6.48 -10.30 -16.77
CA THR A 132 6.49 -11.71 -17.23
C THR A 132 5.88 -12.70 -16.22
N LEU A 133 5.45 -12.21 -15.05
CA LEU A 133 4.85 -13.02 -14.00
C LEU A 133 3.48 -13.58 -14.42
N SER A 134 3.27 -14.89 -14.24
CA SER A 134 2.06 -15.60 -14.69
C SER A 134 0.75 -15.12 -14.07
N TYR A 135 0.78 -14.53 -12.87
CA TYR A 135 -0.40 -13.96 -12.23
C TYR A 135 -0.79 -12.58 -12.76
N CYS A 136 0.07 -11.93 -13.56
CA CYS A 136 -0.25 -10.62 -14.14
C CYS A 136 -1.32 -10.72 -15.24
N GLU A 137 -1.42 -11.87 -15.92
CA GLU A 137 -2.48 -12.14 -16.89
C GLU A 137 -3.87 -12.18 -16.22
N PHE A 138 -3.96 -12.72 -15.01
CA PHE A 138 -5.22 -12.81 -14.24
C PHE A 138 -5.73 -11.44 -13.74
N ILE A 139 -4.86 -10.43 -13.66
CA ILE A 139 -5.27 -9.08 -13.26
C ILE A 139 -6.09 -8.39 -14.37
N ALA A 140 -5.89 -8.77 -15.64
CA ALA A 140 -6.62 -8.22 -16.78
C ALA A 140 -7.98 -8.88 -17.05
N SER A 141 -8.19 -10.10 -16.55
CA SER A 141 -9.39 -10.90 -16.82
C SER A 141 -10.58 -10.61 -15.91
N PHE A 142 -10.42 -9.75 -14.89
CA PHE A 142 -11.48 -9.30 -13.96
C PHE A 142 -11.80 -7.81 -14.19
#